data_AF-A0A931SZT2-F1
#
_entry.id   AF-A0A931SZT2-F1
#
_cell.length_a   1.000
_cell.length_b   1.000
_cell.length_c   1.000
_cell.angle_alpha   90.00
_cell.angle_beta   90.00
_cell.angle_gamma   90.00
#
_symmetry.space_group_name_H-M   'P 1'
#
loop_
_entity.id
_entity.type
_entity.pdbx_description
1 polymer ?
#
loop_
_entity_poly.entity_id
_entity_poly.type
_entity_poly.pdbx_seq_one_letter_code
_entity_poly.pdbx_strand_id
1 'polypeptide(L)'
;MTDADSIPATARGTVAAALEKGIVAPVGNREFRPNQKATRSELAQALDVLMTTLNRYSFNRGMLKDPITGNPPQISIEDERKALRVFRVARSHAVYRNDRLAELRDLRPGDSLRFLTRGDVGDVAYIEATGR
;
A
#
# COMPACT_ATOMS: atom_id res chain seq x y z
N MET A 1 3.20 -1.32 -30.49
CA MET A 1 3.82 -2.44 -29.75
C MET A 1 4.10 -3.52 -30.76
N THR A 2 5.25 -4.21 -30.67
CA THR A 2 5.67 -5.20 -31.68
C THR A 2 4.89 -6.51 -31.61
N ASP A 3 4.16 -6.75 -30.52
CA ASP A 3 3.40 -7.96 -30.22
C ASP A 3 1.88 -7.73 -30.10
N ALA A 4 1.38 -6.62 -30.68
CA ALA A 4 -0.03 -6.24 -30.59
C ALA A 4 -1.00 -7.31 -31.12
N ASP A 5 -0.57 -8.10 -32.10
CA ASP A 5 -1.37 -9.20 -32.67
C ASP A 5 -1.58 -10.36 -31.70
N SER A 6 -0.69 -10.51 -30.70
CA SER A 6 -0.83 -11.52 -29.64
C SER A 6 -1.81 -11.10 -28.55
N ILE A 7 -2.27 -9.84 -28.54
CA ILE A 7 -3.25 -9.33 -27.57
C ILE A 7 -4.66 -9.63 -28.11
N PRO A 8 -5.50 -10.39 -27.36
CA PRO A 8 -6.89 -10.64 -27.74
C PRO A 8 -7.62 -9.34 -28.06
N ALA A 9 -8.41 -9.31 -29.13
CA ALA A 9 -9.07 -8.08 -29.62
C ALA A 9 -9.90 -7.38 -28.53
N THR A 10 -10.57 -8.15 -27.67
CA THR A 10 -11.38 -7.65 -26.54
C THR A 10 -10.56 -6.99 -25.42
N ALA A 11 -9.27 -7.31 -25.32
CA ALA A 11 -8.38 -6.79 -24.27
C ALA A 11 -7.57 -5.56 -24.71
N ARG A 12 -7.46 -5.28 -26.01
CA ARG A 12 -6.60 -4.22 -26.56
C ARG A 12 -6.88 -2.84 -25.97
N GLY A 13 -8.15 -2.48 -25.80
CA GLY A 13 -8.55 -1.20 -25.19
C GLY A 13 -8.11 -1.08 -23.74
N THR A 14 -8.31 -2.14 -22.95
CA THR A 14 -7.87 -2.20 -21.55
C THR A 14 -6.35 -2.13 -21.43
N VAL A 15 -5.61 -2.83 -22.30
CA VAL A 15 -4.15 -2.77 -22.34
C VAL A 15 -3.66 -1.36 -22.66
N ALA A 16 -4.25 -0.70 -23.66
CA ALA A 16 -3.90 0.68 -24.01
C ALA A 16 -4.10 1.64 -22.83
N ALA A 17 -5.24 1.55 -22.13
CA ALA A 17 -5.51 2.37 -20.96
C ALA A 17 -4.55 2.07 -19.79
N ALA A 18 -4.26 0.79 -19.53
CA ALA A 18 -3.34 0.39 -18.46
C ALA A 18 -1.91 0.91 -18.70
N LEU A 19 -1.45 0.92 -19.96
CA LEU A 19 -0.16 1.50 -20.35
C LEU A 19 -0.16 3.02 -20.25
N GLU A 20 -1.20 3.69 -20.73
CA GLU A 20 -1.34 5.16 -20.65
C GLU A 20 -1.32 5.64 -19.20
N LYS A 21 -1.99 4.91 -18.30
CA LYS A 21 -2.02 5.23 -16.86
C LYS A 21 -0.81 4.72 -16.09
N GLY A 22 0.15 4.05 -16.74
CA GLY A 22 1.33 3.49 -16.08
C GLY A 22 1.04 2.38 -15.07
N ILE A 23 -0.15 1.78 -15.11
CA ILE A 23 -0.55 0.67 -14.23
C ILE A 23 0.28 -0.57 -14.55
N VAL A 24 0.56 -0.80 -15.83
CA VAL A 24 1.45 -1.88 -16.29
C VAL A 24 2.60 -1.26 -17.07
N ALA A 25 3.82 -1.65 -16.76
CA ALA A 25 4.99 -1.22 -17.51
C ALA A 25 5.17 -2.11 -18.76
N PRO A 26 5.57 -1.55 -19.92
CA PRO A 26 6.00 -2.35 -21.05
C PRO A 26 7.28 -3.10 -20.68
N VAL A 27 7.42 -4.34 -21.19
CA VAL A 27 8.61 -5.15 -20.95
C VAL A 27 9.60 -4.88 -22.06
N GLY A 28 10.74 -4.26 -21.74
CA GLY A 28 11.78 -3.91 -22.72
C GLY A 28 11.33 -2.89 -23.78
N ASN A 29 11.98 -2.91 -24.95
CA ASN A 29 11.72 -1.95 -26.01
C ASN A 29 10.52 -2.36 -26.87
N ARG A 30 9.33 -1.86 -26.51
CA ARG A 30 8.08 -1.82 -27.31
C ARG A 30 7.19 -3.07 -27.31
N GLU A 31 7.29 -3.94 -26.31
CA GLU A 31 6.44 -5.16 -26.15
C GLU A 31 5.50 -5.09 -24.94
N PHE A 32 4.34 -5.76 -25.01
CA PHE A 32 3.43 -5.97 -23.88
C PHE A 32 3.68 -7.30 -23.16
N ARG A 33 3.92 -8.36 -23.95
CA ARG A 33 4.04 -9.77 -23.59
C ARG A 33 2.80 -10.36 -22.92
N PRO A 34 1.65 -10.44 -23.64
CA PRO A 34 0.37 -10.89 -23.06
C PRO A 34 0.41 -12.33 -22.51
N ASN A 35 1.32 -13.17 -23.02
CA ASN A 35 1.46 -14.57 -22.60
C ASN A 35 2.55 -14.78 -21.53
N GLN A 36 3.30 -13.73 -21.16
CA GLN A 36 4.26 -13.80 -20.07
C GLN A 36 3.52 -13.81 -18.73
N LYS A 37 3.88 -14.73 -17.85
CA LYS A 37 3.35 -14.75 -16.48
C LYS A 37 3.83 -13.51 -15.72
N ALA A 38 2.89 -12.79 -15.11
CA ALA A 38 3.23 -11.70 -14.20
C ALA A 38 3.80 -12.25 -12.89
N THR A 39 4.86 -11.63 -12.39
CA THR A 39 5.43 -11.88 -11.08
C THR A 39 4.57 -11.24 -9.99
N ARG A 40 4.69 -11.73 -8.74
CA ARG A 40 4.00 -11.12 -7.59
C ARG A 40 4.38 -9.65 -7.38
N SER A 41 5.63 -9.28 -7.72
CA SER A 41 6.11 -7.91 -7.59
C SER A 41 5.50 -6.99 -8.65
N GLU A 42 5.40 -7.44 -9.91
CA GLU A 42 4.73 -6.66 -10.96
C GLU A 42 3.25 -6.46 -10.65
N LEU A 43 2.56 -7.50 -10.15
CA LEU A 43 1.17 -7.38 -9.72
C LEU A 43 1.01 -6.40 -8.54
N ALA A 44 1.93 -6.44 -7.57
CA ALA A 44 1.90 -5.52 -6.43
C ALA A 44 2.13 -4.05 -6.87
N GLN A 45 3.06 -3.82 -7.80
CA GLN A 45 3.30 -2.49 -8.37
C GLN A 45 2.08 -1.98 -9.15
N ALA A 46 1.48 -2.82 -10.00
CA ALA A 46 0.27 -2.45 -10.74
C ALA A 46 -0.89 -2.11 -9.80
N LEU A 47 -1.07 -2.88 -8.73
CA LEU A 47 -2.07 -2.62 -7.70
C LEU A 47 -1.78 -1.30 -6.96
N ASP A 48 -0.52 -1.02 -6.61
CA ASP A 48 -0.14 0.22 -5.93
C ASP A 48 -0.45 1.45 -6.79
N VAL A 49 -0.09 1.43 -8.07
CA VAL A 49 -0.40 2.51 -9.03
C VAL A 49 -1.92 2.69 -9.16
N LEU A 50 -2.67 1.61 -9.31
CA LEU A 50 -4.13 1.66 -9.43
C LEU A 50 -4.77 2.25 -8.17
N MET A 51 -4.41 1.75 -7.00
CA MET A 51 -5.00 2.18 -5.72
C MET A 51 -4.65 3.63 -5.41
N THR A 52 -3.43 4.06 -5.76
CA THR A 52 -3.00 5.45 -5.66
C THR A 52 -3.80 6.34 -6.61
N THR A 53 -3.94 5.94 -7.89
CA THR A 53 -4.69 6.69 -8.90
C THR A 53 -6.16 6.87 -8.51
N LEU A 54 -6.75 5.87 -7.86
CA LEU A 54 -8.13 5.91 -7.38
C LEU A 54 -8.29 6.59 -6.01
N ASN A 55 -7.21 7.13 -5.43
CA ASN A 55 -7.16 7.69 -4.07
C ASN A 55 -7.73 6.73 -3.01
N ARG A 56 -7.41 5.44 -3.12
CA ARG A 56 -7.86 4.38 -2.20
C ARG A 56 -6.82 4.00 -1.15
N TYR A 57 -5.61 4.54 -1.28
CA TYR A 57 -4.56 4.46 -0.29
C TYR A 57 -4.29 5.83 0.30
N SER A 58 -4.21 5.87 1.63
CA SER A 58 -3.79 7.06 2.35
C SER A 58 -2.61 6.70 3.23
N PHE A 59 -1.44 7.24 2.87
CA PHE A 59 -0.26 7.18 3.70
C PHE A 59 -0.30 8.32 4.70
N ASN A 60 -0.39 7.95 5.97
CA ASN A 60 -0.50 8.86 7.08
C ASN A 60 0.78 8.83 7.91
N ARG A 61 0.99 9.89 8.69
CA ARG A 61 2.10 10.03 9.62
C ARG A 61 1.61 10.53 10.96
N GLY A 62 2.31 10.15 12.02
CA GLY A 62 2.06 10.66 13.36
C GLY A 62 2.85 9.89 14.39
N MET A 63 2.68 10.26 15.66
CA MET A 63 3.38 9.62 16.77
C MET A 63 2.43 8.70 17.53
N LEU A 64 2.87 7.48 17.85
CA LEU A 64 2.12 6.58 18.72
C LEU A 64 2.09 7.16 20.14
N LYS A 65 0.90 7.33 20.73
CA LYS A 65 0.76 7.94 22.07
C LYS A 65 0.47 6.94 23.17
N ASP A 66 -0.38 5.98 22.88
CA ASP A 66 -0.87 5.02 23.86
C ASP A 66 -0.42 3.60 23.49
N PRO A 67 -0.37 2.67 24.45
CA PRO A 67 -0.26 1.25 24.16
C PRO A 67 -1.37 0.80 23.22
N ILE A 68 -1.11 -0.27 22.46
CA ILE A 68 -2.11 -0.87 21.58
C ILE A 68 -3.21 -1.51 22.41
N THR A 69 -4.46 -1.17 22.11
CA THR A 69 -5.64 -1.58 22.90
C THR A 69 -6.71 -2.22 22.03
N GLY A 70 -7.69 -2.88 22.66
CA GLY A 70 -8.92 -3.34 22.02
C GLY A 70 -8.81 -4.65 21.22
N ASN A 71 -9.97 -5.13 20.78
CA ASN A 71 -10.13 -6.26 19.86
C ASN A 71 -11.24 -5.92 18.84
N PRO A 72 -10.93 -5.57 17.58
CA PRO A 72 -9.60 -5.62 16.94
C PRO A 72 -8.61 -4.59 17.52
N PRO A 73 -7.29 -4.81 17.38
CA PRO A 73 -6.26 -3.89 17.87
C PRO A 73 -6.45 -2.47 17.32
N GLN A 74 -6.19 -1.47 18.15
CA GLN A 74 -6.28 -0.06 17.82
C GLN A 74 -4.99 0.67 18.20
N ILE A 75 -4.59 1.64 17.37
CA ILE A 75 -3.46 2.54 17.60
C ILE A 75 -3.97 3.98 17.79
N SER A 76 -3.45 4.65 18.82
CA SER A 76 -3.73 6.05 19.12
C SER A 76 -2.57 6.91 18.61
N ILE A 77 -2.85 7.76 17.62
CA ILE A 77 -1.87 8.55 16.89
C ILE A 77 -2.11 10.03 17.13
N GLU A 78 -1.07 10.74 17.56
CA GLU A 78 -1.02 12.20 17.49
C GLU A 78 -0.57 12.59 16.07
N ASP A 79 -1.44 13.25 15.32
CA ASP A 79 -1.13 13.74 13.98
C ASP A 79 -0.29 15.03 14.03
N GLU A 80 0.14 15.51 12.86
CA GLU A 80 0.96 16.72 12.74
C GLU A 80 0.26 17.99 13.25
N ARG A 81 -1.08 17.97 13.36
CA ARG A 81 -1.89 19.07 13.89
C ARG A 81 -2.15 18.93 15.40
N LYS A 82 -1.44 18.01 16.07
CA LYS A 82 -1.62 17.68 17.49
C LYS A 82 -2.99 17.07 17.84
N ALA A 83 -3.75 16.64 16.84
CA ALA A 83 -5.01 15.94 17.09
C ALA A 83 -4.73 14.46 17.38
N LEU A 84 -5.40 13.93 18.41
CA LEU A 84 -5.39 12.50 18.71
C LEU A 84 -6.44 11.79 17.86
N ARG A 85 -6.01 10.74 17.15
CA ARG A 85 -6.86 9.91 16.30
C ARG A 85 -6.64 8.44 16.61
N VAL A 86 -7.73 7.69 16.67
CA VAL A 86 -7.69 6.25 16.90
C VAL A 86 -7.98 5.52 15.60
N PHE A 87 -7.10 4.60 15.24
CA PHE A 87 -7.23 3.77 14.05
C PHE A 87 -7.30 2.30 14.44
N ARG A 88 -8.22 1.56 13.82
CA ARG A 88 -8.23 0.09 13.91
C ARG A 88 -7.13 -0.46 13.01
N VAL A 89 -6.50 -1.54 13.45
CA VAL A 89 -5.54 -2.28 12.65
C VAL A 89 -6.21 -3.50 12.04
N ALA A 90 -6.01 -3.72 10.74
CA ALA A 90 -6.56 -4.84 10.01
C ALA A 90 -6.04 -6.16 10.56
N ARG A 91 -6.84 -7.24 10.52
CA ARG A 91 -6.37 -8.58 10.95
C ARG A 91 -5.13 -9.04 10.18
N SER A 92 -5.09 -8.78 8.87
CA SER A 92 -3.91 -8.98 8.03
C SER A 92 -3.21 -7.64 7.86
N HIS A 93 -2.10 -7.45 8.57
CA HIS A 93 -1.28 -6.25 8.49
C HIS A 93 0.21 -6.62 8.55
N ALA A 94 1.07 -5.68 8.14
CA ALA A 94 2.51 -5.79 8.32
C ALA A 94 3.00 -4.65 9.22
N VAL A 95 3.91 -4.97 10.15
CA VAL A 95 4.57 -3.99 11.01
C VAL A 95 6.07 -4.12 10.84
N TYR A 96 6.73 -2.99 10.72
CA TYR A 96 8.18 -2.88 10.80
C TYR A 96 8.53 -1.84 11.87
N ARG A 97 9.61 -2.08 12.61
CA ARG A 97 10.16 -1.14 13.58
C ARG A 97 11.66 -1.08 13.39
N ASN A 98 12.19 0.11 13.13
CA ASN A 98 13.61 0.33 12.84
C ASN A 98 14.12 -0.58 11.70
N ASP A 99 13.41 -0.56 10.58
CA ASP A 99 13.70 -1.31 9.34
C ASP A 99 13.74 -2.85 9.49
N ARG A 100 13.12 -3.37 10.56
CA ARG A 100 13.02 -4.81 10.82
C ARG A 100 11.58 -5.22 11.00
N LEU A 101 11.24 -6.41 10.49
CA LEU A 101 9.93 -7.03 10.70
C LEU A 101 9.66 -7.12 12.20
N ALA A 102 8.46 -6.70 12.60
CA ALA A 102 8.04 -6.63 13.99
C ALA A 102 6.56 -7.03 14.12
N GLU A 103 6.09 -7.17 15.36
CA GLU A 103 4.68 -7.27 15.67
C GLU A 103 4.13 -5.95 16.21
N LEU A 104 2.81 -5.79 16.20
CA LEU A 104 2.14 -4.65 16.85
C LEU A 104 2.62 -4.46 18.29
N ARG A 105 2.76 -5.55 19.06
CA ARG A 105 3.18 -5.49 20.47
C ARG A 105 4.59 -4.93 20.66
N ASP A 106 5.39 -4.83 19.61
CA ASP A 106 6.76 -4.32 19.67
C ASP A 106 6.83 -2.80 19.49
N LEU A 107 5.74 -2.18 19.03
CA LEU A 107 5.61 -0.73 18.98
C LEU A 107 5.61 -0.14 20.38
N ARG A 108 6.12 1.08 20.52
CA ARG A 108 6.24 1.80 21.78
C ARG A 108 5.63 3.20 21.65
N PRO A 109 4.89 3.69 22.68
CA PRO A 109 4.59 5.10 22.77
C PRO A 109 5.83 5.96 22.54
N GLY A 110 5.72 6.96 21.68
CA GLY A 110 6.82 7.79 21.19
C GLY A 110 7.41 7.35 19.85
N ASP A 111 7.11 6.16 19.35
CA ASP A 111 7.49 5.75 18.00
C ASP A 111 6.83 6.69 16.97
N SER A 112 7.63 7.18 16.01
CA SER A 112 7.14 7.88 14.83
C SER A 112 6.66 6.86 13.81
N LEU A 113 5.40 6.94 13.42
CA LEU A 113 4.78 6.01 12.49
C LEU A 113 4.56 6.66 11.12
N ARG A 114 4.84 5.89 10.08
CA ARG A 114 4.25 6.04 8.75
C ARG A 114 3.37 4.82 8.51
N PHE A 115 2.11 5.02 8.17
CA PHE A 115 1.17 3.91 8.08
C PHE A 115 0.19 4.09 6.93
N LEU A 116 -0.30 2.97 6.40
CA LEU A 116 -1.22 2.92 5.28
C LEU A 116 -2.62 2.52 5.76
N THR A 117 -3.62 3.36 5.49
CA THR A 117 -5.04 3.02 5.64
C THR A 117 -5.66 2.67 4.29
N ARG A 118 -6.62 1.73 4.30
CA ARG A 118 -7.40 1.35 3.13
C ARG A 118 -8.57 2.34 2.92
N GLY A 119 -8.26 3.52 2.39
CA GLY A 119 -9.19 4.64 2.21
C GLY A 119 -9.25 5.59 3.41
N ASP A 120 -10.13 6.58 3.34
CA ASP A 120 -10.19 7.72 4.29
C ASP A 120 -10.52 7.32 5.74
N VAL A 121 -11.24 6.21 5.94
CA VAL A 121 -11.66 5.70 7.25
C VAL A 121 -11.32 4.20 7.41
N GLY A 122 -10.37 3.71 6.60
CA GLY A 122 -10.04 2.29 6.54
C GLY A 122 -9.14 1.82 7.68
N ASP A 123 -9.21 0.51 7.96
CA ASP A 123 -8.26 -0.15 8.86
C ASP A 123 -6.82 0.01 8.34
N VAL A 124 -5.89 0.16 9.29
CA VAL A 124 -4.45 0.21 9.03
C VAL A 124 -3.96 -1.15 8.57
N ALA A 125 -3.36 -1.22 7.38
CA ALA A 125 -2.86 -2.45 6.79
C ALA A 125 -1.32 -2.56 6.85
N TYR A 126 -0.63 -1.45 7.03
CA TYR A 126 0.83 -1.42 7.13
C TYR A 126 1.29 -0.30 8.07
N ILE A 127 2.33 -0.57 8.86
CA ILE A 127 2.96 0.36 9.79
C ILE A 127 4.48 0.24 9.64
N GLU A 128 5.14 1.37 9.44
CA GLU A 128 6.59 1.56 9.56
C GLU A 128 6.85 2.46 10.77
N ALA A 129 7.54 1.92 11.77
CA ALA A 129 7.83 2.62 13.01
C ALA A 129 9.31 2.96 13.13
N THR A 130 9.62 4.16 13.59
CA THR A 130 10.97 4.57 13.94
C THR A 130 10.97 5.10 15.37
N GLY A 131 11.81 4.52 16.22
CA GLY A 131 11.90 4.90 17.62
C GLY A 131 13.20 4.44 18.26
N ARG A 132 13.49 4.97 19.44
CA ARG A 132 14.65 4.56 20.25
C ARG A 132 14.44 3.20 20.91
#